data_AF-A0A3B8NBI0-F1
#
_entry.id   AF-A0A3B8NBI0-F1
#
_cell.length_a   1.000
_cell.length_b   1.000
_cell.length_c   1.000
_cell.angle_alpha   90.00
_cell.angle_beta   90.00
_cell.angle_gamma   90.00
#
_symmetry.space_group_name_H-M   'P 1'
#
loop_
_entity.id
_entity.type
_entity.pdbx_description
1 polymer ?
#
loop_
_entity_poly.entity_id
_entity_poly.type
_entity_poly.pdbx_seq_one_letter_code
_entity_poly.pdbx_strand_id
1 'polypeptide(L)'
;MTEEDAEECLWQNDHYSAVVEDGKIIMRREGELLELFPQVVPDSGDEYSCDLKGTIDLSPISAKVIKRSEISSEIELTFASSMADITMLVTFSDLPTVSIEFSVNGISQGYAVLLTLRKCGKLLAGMPFDRIERPEYVFLSNPSELLQPFLVAAREVGICNVFPMKDFVCRETDVSSAALMAGGIYSYTTERFSDNSPEVPETSMIVSRSVTWLAKDDISGRIGDAGPAMYTPGAACKRKVIWPIGLYFGAPEEFTVHKSSFLNPPIVFHNRLGNHCEGLSLYEGAGVEVTTLYGVPGSEEVFLRVFNPSDSPAILELRDDWVEVSPTGKETGRFDGILNAKEIITLKKRDAIPGRPSRNTPLADCVELVYPEVGWSVSEDRAIAEEKTLNEMKASAERLEEEARSAEEIALHSDGKEKHKALLEAYSKMRRALELRLSVMQLTESEETEALKELFLELNSLRIKRRTVEFLLATLK
;
A
#
# COMPACT_ATOMS: atom_id res chain seq x y z
N MET A 1 -1.41 -20.41 32.82
CA MET A 1 -2.55 -19.89 32.04
C MET A 1 -3.06 -21.06 31.23
N THR A 2 -4.32 -21.42 31.40
CA THR A 2 -5.00 -22.42 30.57
C THR A 2 -5.26 -21.78 29.20
N GLU A 3 -4.71 -22.36 28.14
CA GLU A 3 -5.04 -21.97 26.77
C GLU A 3 -6.52 -22.30 26.53
N GLU A 4 -7.33 -21.28 26.26
CA GLU A 4 -8.74 -21.41 25.89
C GLU A 4 -8.83 -21.35 24.36
N ASP A 5 -9.57 -22.29 23.78
CA ASP A 5 -9.88 -22.30 22.35
C ASP A 5 -10.68 -21.04 21.99
N ALA A 6 -10.32 -20.38 20.90
CA ALA A 6 -11.05 -19.19 20.45
C ALA A 6 -12.14 -19.51 19.42
N GLU A 7 -12.29 -20.76 18.95
CA GLU A 7 -13.47 -21.16 18.19
C GLU A 7 -14.72 -20.87 19.05
N GLU A 8 -15.70 -20.17 18.46
CA GLU A 8 -16.89 -19.63 19.15
C GLU A 8 -16.63 -18.52 20.19
N CYS A 9 -15.42 -17.94 20.24
CA CYS A 9 -15.15 -16.80 21.11
C CYS A 9 -16.07 -15.63 20.76
N LEU A 10 -17.02 -15.34 21.65
CA LEU A 10 -17.97 -14.25 21.51
C LEU A 10 -17.43 -12.98 22.18
N TRP A 11 -17.24 -11.94 21.37
CA TRP A 11 -17.09 -10.57 21.84
C TRP A 11 -18.37 -9.78 21.58
N GLN A 12 -18.75 -8.90 22.51
CA GLN A 12 -19.88 -8.01 22.33
C GLN A 12 -19.62 -6.69 23.03
N ASN A 13 -19.84 -5.59 22.32
CA ASN A 13 -19.84 -4.22 22.86
C ASN A 13 -21.07 -3.46 22.33
N ASP A 14 -21.13 -2.16 22.59
CA ASP A 14 -22.25 -1.30 22.17
C ASP A 14 -22.32 -1.09 20.64
N HIS A 15 -21.26 -1.46 19.91
CA HIS A 15 -21.15 -1.22 18.48
C HIS A 15 -21.40 -2.47 17.62
N TYR A 16 -20.97 -3.64 18.08
CA TYR A 16 -21.09 -4.90 17.35
C TYR A 16 -20.98 -6.13 18.27
N SER A 17 -21.39 -7.28 17.75
CA SER A 17 -20.99 -8.60 18.25
C SER A 17 -20.06 -9.29 17.26
N ALA A 18 -19.03 -9.97 17.74
CA ALA A 18 -18.08 -10.71 16.91
C ALA A 18 -17.93 -12.15 17.41
N VAL A 19 -17.80 -13.08 16.48
CA VAL A 19 -17.48 -14.49 16.74
C VAL A 19 -16.39 -14.96 15.79
N VAL A 20 -15.53 -15.85 16.27
CA VAL A 20 -14.56 -16.57 15.42
C VAL A 20 -15.15 -17.91 15.03
N GLU A 21 -15.20 -18.20 13.73
CA GLU A 21 -15.70 -19.47 13.19
C GLU A 21 -14.88 -19.82 11.93
N ASP A 22 -14.34 -21.03 11.89
CA ASP A 22 -13.57 -21.56 10.75
C ASP A 22 -12.42 -20.63 10.31
N GLY A 23 -11.73 -20.03 11.28
CA GLY A 23 -10.65 -19.07 11.02
C GLY A 23 -11.10 -17.72 10.41
N LYS A 24 -12.40 -17.41 10.45
CA LYS A 24 -12.96 -16.13 10.05
C LYS A 24 -13.46 -15.37 11.27
N ILE A 25 -13.44 -14.05 11.20
CA ILE A 25 -14.11 -13.19 12.18
C ILE A 25 -15.42 -12.73 11.57
N ILE A 26 -16.53 -13.14 12.19
CA ILE A 26 -17.88 -12.82 11.78
C ILE A 26 -18.42 -11.76 12.73
N MET A 27 -18.76 -10.59 12.20
CA MET A 27 -19.25 -9.45 12.98
C MET A 27 -20.69 -9.09 12.59
N ARG A 28 -21.50 -8.67 13.55
CA ARG A 28 -22.89 -8.24 13.35
C ARG A 28 -23.14 -6.89 14.01
N ARG A 29 -23.82 -6.00 13.28
CA ARG A 29 -24.29 -4.68 13.75
C ARG A 29 -25.59 -4.35 13.06
N GLU A 30 -26.63 -4.00 13.82
CA GLU A 30 -27.90 -3.48 13.28
C GLU A 30 -28.51 -4.31 12.13
N GLY A 31 -28.37 -5.64 12.20
CA GLY A 31 -28.87 -6.56 11.17
C GLY A 31 -27.94 -6.77 9.97
N GLU A 32 -26.83 -6.03 9.88
CA GLU A 32 -25.79 -6.22 8.88
C GLU A 32 -24.72 -7.22 9.35
N LEU A 33 -24.17 -7.95 8.39
CA LEU A 33 -23.13 -8.96 8.57
C LEU A 33 -21.84 -8.50 7.89
N LEU A 34 -20.72 -8.71 8.58
CA LEU A 34 -19.39 -8.58 8.03
C LEU A 34 -18.61 -9.86 8.28
N GLU A 35 -17.85 -10.31 7.29
CA GLU A 35 -16.84 -11.34 7.45
C GLU A 35 -15.45 -10.73 7.17
N LEU A 36 -14.49 -11.06 8.03
CA LEU A 36 -13.08 -10.74 7.88
C LEU A 36 -12.25 -12.02 7.90
N PHE A 37 -11.42 -12.22 6.87
CA PHE A 37 -10.57 -13.41 6.78
C PHE A 37 -9.34 -13.16 5.89
N PRO A 38 -8.21 -13.84 6.17
CA PRO A 38 -7.04 -13.78 5.30
C PRO A 38 -7.22 -14.69 4.07
N GLN A 39 -6.54 -14.35 2.98
CA GLN A 39 -6.42 -15.21 1.80
C GLN A 39 -4.99 -15.15 1.24
N VAL A 40 -4.61 -16.23 0.56
CA VAL A 40 -3.40 -16.27 -0.25
C VAL A 40 -3.81 -16.57 -1.68
N VAL A 41 -3.33 -15.75 -2.62
CA VAL A 41 -3.66 -15.89 -4.04
C VAL A 41 -2.37 -15.92 -4.88
N PRO A 42 -2.32 -16.68 -5.98
CA PRO A 42 -1.23 -16.60 -6.93
C PRO A 42 -1.09 -15.18 -7.48
N ASP A 43 0.14 -14.70 -7.56
CA ASP A 43 0.50 -13.44 -8.20
C ASP A 43 1.58 -13.70 -9.25
N SER A 44 1.16 -13.76 -10.51
CA SER A 44 2.07 -13.97 -11.64
C SER A 44 2.74 -12.68 -12.11
N GLY A 45 2.44 -11.56 -11.45
CA GLY A 45 2.91 -10.24 -11.83
C GLY A 45 4.38 -9.97 -11.51
N ASP A 46 4.71 -8.69 -11.47
CA ASP A 46 6.04 -8.14 -11.17
C ASP A 46 5.92 -6.98 -10.16
N GLU A 47 7.02 -6.29 -9.89
CA GLU A 47 7.03 -5.18 -8.94
C GLU A 47 6.17 -3.99 -9.38
N TYR A 48 5.90 -3.81 -10.67
CA TYR A 48 5.07 -2.73 -11.19
C TYR A 48 3.59 -3.07 -11.27
N SER A 49 3.25 -4.34 -11.47
CA SER A 49 1.88 -4.76 -11.76
C SER A 49 1.57 -6.12 -11.15
N CYS A 50 0.39 -6.27 -10.57
CA CYS A 50 -0.10 -7.55 -10.09
C CYS A 50 -0.78 -8.34 -11.20
N ASP A 51 -0.77 -9.66 -11.07
CA ASP A 51 -1.61 -10.57 -11.87
C ASP A 51 -2.20 -11.63 -10.92
N LEU A 52 -3.24 -11.23 -10.19
CA LEU A 52 -3.86 -12.01 -9.13
C LEU A 52 -4.90 -12.97 -9.72
N LYS A 53 -4.71 -14.29 -9.55
CA LYS A 53 -5.59 -15.30 -10.16
C LYS A 53 -5.77 -16.54 -9.31
N GLY A 54 -7.02 -16.93 -9.07
CA GLY A 54 -7.37 -18.16 -8.33
C GLY A 54 -7.05 -18.07 -6.84
N THR A 55 -6.96 -19.22 -6.18
CA THR A 55 -6.72 -19.32 -4.74
C THR A 55 -5.61 -20.31 -4.43
N ILE A 56 -4.88 -20.03 -3.35
CA ILE A 56 -3.99 -20.99 -2.69
C ILE A 56 -4.66 -21.40 -1.38
N ASP A 57 -4.68 -22.71 -1.12
CA ASP A 57 -5.24 -23.24 0.11
C ASP A 57 -4.50 -22.66 1.32
N LEU A 58 -5.28 -22.00 2.19
CA LEU A 58 -4.83 -21.45 3.45
C LEU A 58 -5.60 -22.17 4.56
N SER A 59 -4.90 -23.03 5.32
CA SER A 59 -5.52 -23.83 6.36
C SER A 59 -5.43 -23.11 7.72
N PRO A 60 -6.53 -22.99 8.47
CA PRO A 60 -6.45 -22.56 9.87
C PRO A 60 -5.74 -23.64 10.67
N ILE A 61 -4.75 -23.22 11.47
CA ILE A 61 -3.93 -24.10 12.31
C ILE A 61 -4.38 -24.03 13.77
N SER A 62 -4.67 -22.82 14.25
CA SER A 62 -5.14 -22.62 15.62
C SER A 62 -5.86 -21.29 15.77
N ALA A 63 -6.83 -21.27 16.68
CA ALA A 63 -7.47 -20.07 17.22
C ALA A 63 -7.34 -20.12 18.75
N LYS A 64 -6.74 -19.11 19.37
CA LYS A 64 -6.50 -19.10 20.83
C LYS A 64 -6.86 -17.77 21.45
N VAL A 65 -7.45 -17.79 22.65
CA VAL A 65 -7.58 -16.58 23.48
C VAL A 65 -6.26 -16.36 24.21
N ILE A 66 -5.58 -15.27 23.90
CA ILE A 66 -4.28 -14.92 24.50
C ILE A 66 -4.48 -14.16 25.80
N LYS A 67 -5.44 -13.22 25.81
CA LYS A 67 -5.73 -12.39 26.96
C LYS A 67 -7.20 -12.00 26.96
N ARG A 68 -7.81 -11.99 28.14
CA ARG A 68 -9.18 -11.53 28.34
C ARG A 68 -9.27 -10.64 29.57
N SER A 69 -9.97 -9.53 29.45
CA SER A 69 -10.31 -8.62 30.53
C SER A 69 -11.77 -8.17 30.39
N GLU A 70 -12.23 -7.32 31.30
CA GLU A 70 -13.58 -6.74 31.22
C GLU A 70 -13.73 -5.77 30.04
N ILE A 71 -12.63 -5.15 29.58
CA ILE A 71 -12.66 -4.07 28.57
C ILE A 71 -12.01 -4.48 27.24
N SER A 72 -11.39 -5.65 27.18
CA SER A 72 -10.74 -6.13 25.96
C SER A 72 -10.58 -7.64 25.91
N SER A 73 -10.52 -8.19 24.70
CA SER A 73 -10.18 -9.57 24.43
C SER A 73 -9.19 -9.64 23.27
N GLU A 74 -8.11 -10.38 23.46
CA GLU A 74 -7.05 -10.59 22.48
C GLU A 74 -7.04 -12.06 22.08
N ILE A 75 -7.16 -12.31 20.78
CA ILE A 75 -7.14 -13.64 20.19
C ILE A 75 -6.01 -13.75 19.16
N GLU A 76 -5.44 -14.94 19.02
CA GLU A 76 -4.46 -15.24 17.99
C GLU A 76 -5.06 -16.27 17.02
N LEU A 77 -5.10 -15.92 15.74
CA LEU A 77 -5.46 -16.81 14.64
C LEU A 77 -4.20 -17.10 13.82
N THR A 78 -3.86 -18.38 13.67
CA THR A 78 -2.71 -18.82 12.89
C THR A 78 -3.15 -19.66 11.72
N PHE A 79 -2.56 -19.39 10.55
CA PHE A 79 -2.83 -20.04 9.30
C PHE A 79 -1.53 -20.45 8.60
N ALA A 80 -1.57 -21.55 7.86
CA ALA A 80 -0.44 -22.01 7.07
C ALA A 80 -0.87 -22.34 5.64
N SER A 81 0.04 -22.10 4.70
CA SER A 81 -0.09 -22.50 3.30
C SER A 81 1.27 -22.98 2.78
N SER A 82 1.31 -23.46 1.54
CA SER A 82 2.57 -23.77 0.87
C SER A 82 3.42 -22.52 0.55
N MET A 83 2.83 -21.32 0.62
CA MET A 83 3.48 -20.07 0.18
C MET A 83 3.88 -19.13 1.32
N ALA A 84 3.06 -19.05 2.37
CA ALA A 84 3.28 -18.21 3.54
C ALA A 84 2.51 -18.71 4.76
N ASP A 85 3.04 -18.43 5.95
CA ASP A 85 2.31 -18.52 7.21
C ASP A 85 1.78 -17.14 7.58
N ILE A 86 0.56 -17.11 8.13
CA ILE A 86 -0.11 -15.88 8.56
C ILE A 86 -0.48 -16.01 10.02
N THR A 87 -0.21 -14.98 10.80
CA THR A 87 -0.70 -14.86 12.18
C THR A 87 -1.43 -13.53 12.31
N MET A 88 -2.66 -13.57 12.83
CA MET A 88 -3.45 -12.39 13.18
C MET A 88 -3.60 -12.35 14.70
N LEU A 89 -2.92 -11.39 15.35
CA LEU A 89 -3.23 -11.06 16.74
C LEU A 89 -4.30 -9.97 16.73
N VAL A 90 -5.50 -10.33 17.17
CA VAL A 90 -6.70 -9.50 17.05
C VAL A 90 -7.15 -9.07 18.43
N THR A 91 -7.23 -7.76 18.64
CA THR A 91 -7.64 -7.15 19.90
C THR A 91 -8.98 -6.45 19.73
N PHE A 92 -10.00 -7.03 20.36
CA PHE A 92 -11.30 -6.41 20.55
C PHE A 92 -11.28 -5.54 21.81
N SER A 93 -11.99 -4.42 21.76
CA SER A 93 -12.24 -3.55 22.92
C SER A 93 -13.68 -3.01 22.92
N ASP A 94 -13.98 -2.11 23.83
CA ASP A 94 -15.23 -1.35 23.90
C ASP A 94 -15.44 -0.37 22.74
N LEU A 95 -14.44 -0.18 21.87
CA LEU A 95 -14.50 0.72 20.72
C LEU A 95 -15.12 0.06 19.48
N PRO A 96 -15.59 0.84 18.48
CA PRO A 96 -16.01 0.32 17.17
C PRO A 96 -14.83 -0.14 16.30
N THR A 97 -13.59 -0.02 16.80
CA THR A 97 -12.36 -0.41 16.11
C THR A 97 -11.77 -1.67 16.71
N VAL A 98 -11.36 -2.59 15.85
CA VAL A 98 -10.57 -3.78 16.16
C VAL A 98 -9.13 -3.53 15.71
N SER A 99 -8.17 -3.80 16.59
CA SER A 99 -6.74 -3.74 16.24
C SER A 99 -6.26 -5.12 15.82
N ILE A 100 -5.48 -5.19 14.74
CA ILE A 100 -4.98 -6.43 14.15
C ILE A 100 -3.48 -6.25 13.90
N GLU A 101 -2.64 -6.99 14.63
CA GLU A 101 -1.25 -7.18 14.22
C GLU A 101 -1.21 -8.33 13.21
N PHE A 102 -1.05 -7.99 11.93
CA PHE A 102 -1.08 -8.93 10.83
C PHE A 102 0.35 -9.32 10.43
N SER A 103 0.76 -10.52 10.82
CA SER A 103 2.09 -11.06 10.54
C SER A 103 2.07 -11.99 9.34
N VAL A 104 2.95 -11.74 8.37
CA VAL A 104 3.22 -12.63 7.23
C VAL A 104 4.63 -13.15 7.31
N ASN A 105 4.81 -14.47 7.37
CA ASN A 105 6.09 -15.15 7.23
C ASN A 105 6.18 -15.79 5.84
N GLY A 106 6.89 -15.12 4.93
CA GLY A 106 7.03 -15.60 3.56
C GLY A 106 7.92 -16.84 3.45
N ILE A 107 7.41 -17.88 2.76
CA ILE A 107 8.09 -19.16 2.53
C ILE A 107 8.56 -19.27 1.07
N SER A 108 7.64 -19.03 0.13
CA SER A 108 7.87 -19.20 -1.32
C SER A 108 7.81 -17.85 -2.06
N GLN A 109 7.45 -17.85 -3.34
CA GLN A 109 7.27 -16.66 -4.18
C GLN A 109 6.13 -16.84 -5.20
N GLY A 110 5.70 -15.73 -5.81
CA GLY A 110 4.62 -15.72 -6.82
C GLY A 110 3.23 -15.72 -6.21
N TYR A 111 3.05 -15.02 -5.08
CA TYR A 111 1.77 -14.93 -4.38
C TYR A 111 1.53 -13.53 -3.81
N ALA A 112 0.28 -13.24 -3.48
CA ALA A 112 -0.12 -12.12 -2.66
C ALA A 112 -0.89 -12.60 -1.43
N VAL A 113 -0.70 -11.91 -0.31
CA VAL A 113 -1.48 -12.10 0.91
C VAL A 113 -2.49 -10.97 1.01
N LEU A 114 -3.74 -11.36 1.17
CA LEU A 114 -4.89 -10.47 1.24
C LEU A 114 -5.51 -10.55 2.63
N LEU A 115 -5.99 -9.42 3.14
CA LEU A 115 -6.96 -9.39 4.23
C LEU A 115 -8.29 -8.93 3.65
N THR A 116 -9.26 -9.84 3.63
CA THR A 116 -10.50 -9.69 2.88
C THR A 116 -11.65 -9.35 3.81
N LEU A 117 -12.38 -8.28 3.45
CA LEU A 117 -13.63 -7.88 4.03
C LEU A 117 -14.76 -8.21 3.06
N ARG A 118 -15.77 -8.95 3.53
CA ARG A 118 -16.98 -9.25 2.77
C ARG A 118 -18.18 -8.56 3.42
N LYS A 119 -18.73 -7.55 2.74
CA LYS A 119 -19.88 -6.75 3.19
C LYS A 119 -20.49 -5.97 2.02
N CYS A 120 -21.82 -5.87 1.97
CA CYS A 120 -22.51 -4.97 1.06
C CYS A 120 -22.30 -3.48 1.44
N GLY A 121 -22.31 -2.61 0.43
CA GLY A 121 -22.23 -1.16 0.61
C GLY A 121 -21.47 -0.48 -0.53
N LYS A 122 -21.57 0.85 -0.59
CA LYS A 122 -20.75 1.68 -1.47
C LYS A 122 -19.28 1.52 -1.10
N LEU A 123 -18.45 1.34 -2.13
CA LEU A 123 -17.00 1.24 -1.98
C LEU A 123 -16.42 2.65 -1.87
N LEU A 124 -15.79 2.94 -0.74
CA LEU A 124 -15.14 4.22 -0.50
C LEU A 124 -13.67 3.97 -0.16
N ALA A 125 -12.78 4.83 -0.63
CA ALA A 125 -11.36 4.75 -0.35
C ALA A 125 -10.79 6.10 0.07
N GLY A 126 -9.85 6.06 1.01
CA GLY A 126 -9.06 7.23 1.38
C GLY A 126 -8.04 7.56 0.30
N MET A 127 -8.00 8.83 -0.11
CA MET A 127 -7.04 9.38 -1.06
C MET A 127 -6.36 10.61 -0.43
N PRO A 128 -5.26 11.12 -1.02
CA PRO A 128 -4.64 12.35 -0.55
C PRO A 128 -5.66 13.50 -0.47
N PHE A 129 -5.99 13.89 0.77
CA PHE A 129 -6.94 14.96 1.10
C PHE A 129 -8.40 14.70 0.68
N ASP A 130 -8.77 13.45 0.43
CA ASP A 130 -10.09 13.14 -0.10
C ASP A 130 -10.58 11.76 0.35
N ARG A 131 -11.91 11.61 0.33
CA ARG A 131 -12.63 10.35 0.45
C ARG A 131 -13.48 10.21 -0.80
N ILE A 132 -13.19 9.20 -1.60
CA ILE A 132 -13.83 9.02 -2.90
C ILE A 132 -14.64 7.73 -2.95
N GLU A 133 -15.78 7.80 -3.64
CA GLU A 133 -16.52 6.64 -4.08
C GLU A 133 -15.87 6.03 -5.32
N ARG A 134 -15.79 4.71 -5.36
CA ARG A 134 -15.15 3.94 -6.43
C ARG A 134 -16.12 2.91 -7.00
N PRO A 135 -16.11 2.69 -8.33
CA PRO A 135 -16.76 1.53 -8.89
C PRO A 135 -16.00 0.25 -8.51
N GLU A 136 -16.65 -0.92 -8.64
CA GLU A 136 -16.01 -2.22 -8.44
C GLU A 136 -14.83 -2.44 -9.40
N TYR A 137 -14.91 -1.91 -10.61
CA TYR A 137 -13.83 -2.01 -11.59
C TYR A 137 -13.89 -0.82 -12.57
N VAL A 138 -12.77 -0.58 -13.24
CA VAL A 138 -12.66 0.37 -14.35
C VAL A 138 -12.22 -0.38 -15.59
N PHE A 139 -12.90 -0.14 -16.71
CA PHE A 139 -12.49 -0.71 -18.00
C PHE A 139 -11.59 0.27 -18.76
N LEU A 140 -10.37 -0.17 -19.09
CA LEU A 140 -9.36 0.60 -19.81
C LEU A 140 -9.22 0.07 -21.24
N SER A 141 -9.59 0.89 -22.22
CA SER A 141 -9.49 0.50 -23.63
C SER A 141 -8.04 0.37 -24.10
N ASN A 142 -7.79 -0.64 -24.95
CA ASN A 142 -6.52 -0.74 -25.66
C ASN A 142 -6.25 0.55 -26.48
N PRO A 143 -5.02 1.08 -26.47
CA PRO A 143 -4.61 2.08 -27.44
C PRO A 143 -4.65 1.48 -28.84
N SER A 144 -4.88 2.32 -29.84
CA SER A 144 -4.88 1.91 -31.25
C SER A 144 -3.61 1.12 -31.59
N GLU A 145 -3.73 0.10 -32.43
CA GLU A 145 -2.57 -0.72 -32.89
C GLU A 145 -1.43 0.13 -33.44
N LEU A 146 -1.74 1.27 -34.07
CA LEU A 146 -0.74 2.23 -34.54
C LEU A 146 0.16 2.77 -33.43
N LEU A 147 -0.36 2.97 -32.22
CA LEU A 147 0.34 3.58 -31.09
C LEU A 147 1.03 2.55 -30.19
N GLN A 148 0.64 1.28 -30.26
CA GLN A 148 1.18 0.22 -29.39
C GLN A 148 2.71 0.09 -29.49
N PRO A 149 3.34 0.13 -30.68
CA PRO A 149 4.80 0.07 -30.80
C PRO A 149 5.53 1.29 -30.22
N PHE A 150 4.81 2.39 -29.95
CA PHE A 150 5.38 3.66 -29.49
C PHE A 150 5.08 3.96 -28.02
N LEU A 151 4.48 3.02 -27.29
CA LEU A 151 4.23 3.18 -25.87
C LEU A 151 5.56 3.31 -25.12
N VAL A 152 5.74 4.48 -24.50
CA VAL A 152 6.96 4.85 -23.78
C VAL A 152 7.05 4.14 -22.43
N ALA A 153 5.92 3.66 -21.92
CA ALA A 153 5.79 2.95 -20.67
C ALA A 153 4.66 1.92 -20.78
N ALA A 154 4.67 0.96 -19.85
CA ALA A 154 3.56 0.06 -19.69
C ALA A 154 2.26 0.79 -19.37
N ARG A 155 1.15 0.21 -19.82
CA ARG A 155 -0.19 0.73 -19.60
C ARG A 155 -1.12 -0.40 -19.22
N GLU A 156 -1.93 -0.18 -18.20
CA GLU A 156 -3.02 -1.08 -17.85
C GLU A 156 -4.13 -1.00 -18.91
N VAL A 157 -4.72 -2.16 -19.22
CA VAL A 157 -5.79 -2.35 -20.19
C VAL A 157 -6.74 -3.44 -19.71
N GLY A 158 -7.96 -3.44 -20.24
CA GLY A 158 -9.00 -4.38 -19.83
C GLY A 158 -9.63 -3.98 -18.51
N ILE A 159 -9.97 -4.96 -17.68
CA ILE A 159 -10.60 -4.75 -16.37
C ILE A 159 -9.50 -4.45 -15.35
N CYS A 160 -9.57 -3.28 -14.72
CA CYS A 160 -8.73 -2.90 -13.59
C CYS A 160 -9.60 -2.83 -12.33
N ASN A 161 -9.27 -3.66 -11.36
CA ASN A 161 -9.95 -3.79 -10.07
C ASN A 161 -8.97 -3.75 -8.89
N VAL A 162 -7.73 -3.33 -9.16
CA VAL A 162 -6.71 -3.04 -8.16
C VAL A 162 -6.53 -1.53 -8.11
N PHE A 163 -6.71 -0.96 -6.93
CA PHE A 163 -6.76 0.49 -6.77
C PHE A 163 -5.82 0.95 -5.66
N PRO A 164 -5.27 2.17 -5.78
CA PRO A 164 -4.54 2.77 -4.68
C PRO A 164 -5.50 3.17 -3.57
N MET A 165 -4.99 3.13 -2.34
CA MET A 165 -5.56 3.81 -1.18
C MET A 165 -4.45 4.47 -0.38
N LYS A 166 -4.79 5.49 0.42
CA LYS A 166 -3.83 6.15 1.30
C LYS A 166 -3.76 5.48 2.66
N ASP A 167 -4.91 5.26 3.27
CA ASP A 167 -5.02 4.91 4.70
C ASP A 167 -6.20 3.98 5.00
N PHE A 168 -7.24 3.94 4.17
CA PHE A 168 -8.34 2.99 4.31
C PHE A 168 -9.04 2.66 3.00
N VAL A 169 -9.75 1.52 3.03
CA VAL A 169 -10.82 1.17 2.09
C VAL A 169 -12.02 0.66 2.89
N CYS A 170 -13.24 1.05 2.52
CA CYS A 170 -14.45 0.67 3.26
C CYS A 170 -15.65 0.33 2.38
N ARG A 171 -16.58 -0.42 2.99
CA ARG A 171 -17.93 -0.68 2.50
C ARG A 171 -18.91 0.00 3.43
N GLU A 172 -19.62 1.00 2.93
CA GLU A 172 -20.54 1.82 3.72
C GLU A 172 -21.99 1.67 3.25
N THR A 173 -22.91 1.63 4.20
CA THR A 173 -24.36 1.73 4.00
C THR A 173 -24.87 2.93 4.81
N ASP A 174 -26.20 3.14 4.83
CA ASP A 174 -26.78 4.24 5.61
C ASP A 174 -26.69 4.00 7.13
N VAL A 175 -26.44 2.76 7.57
CA VAL A 175 -26.43 2.38 9.00
C VAL A 175 -25.05 1.99 9.52
N SER A 176 -24.12 1.56 8.65
CA SER A 176 -22.76 1.24 9.10
C SER A 176 -21.69 1.48 8.04
N SER A 177 -20.48 1.74 8.52
CA SER A 177 -19.26 1.72 7.72
C SER A 177 -18.35 0.64 8.25
N ALA A 178 -17.86 -0.20 7.34
CA ALA A 178 -16.84 -1.19 7.65
C ALA A 178 -15.56 -0.93 6.86
N ALA A 179 -14.49 -0.56 7.56
CA ALA A 179 -13.26 -0.08 6.93
C ALA A 179 -12.04 -0.85 7.39
N LEU A 180 -11.22 -1.31 6.44
CA LEU A 180 -9.86 -1.74 6.70
C LEU A 180 -8.95 -0.51 6.64
N MET A 181 -8.20 -0.27 7.71
CA MET A 181 -7.32 0.89 7.89
C MET A 181 -5.88 0.41 8.08
N ALA A 182 -4.91 1.06 7.44
CA ALA A 182 -3.51 0.72 7.60
C ALA A 182 -2.60 1.92 7.34
N GLY A 183 -1.51 2.01 8.13
CA GLY A 183 -0.37 2.86 7.81
C GLY A 183 0.68 2.05 7.05
N GLY A 184 0.97 2.40 5.80
CA GLY A 184 2.02 1.74 5.01
C GLY A 184 1.55 0.68 4.00
N ILE A 185 0.25 0.40 3.93
CA ILE A 185 -0.35 -0.44 2.87
C ILE A 185 -1.19 0.46 1.96
N TYR A 186 -0.87 0.47 0.66
CA TYR A 186 -1.37 1.50 -0.27
C TYR A 186 -2.21 0.95 -1.42
N SER A 187 -2.62 -0.32 -1.36
CA SER A 187 -3.39 -0.96 -2.42
C SER A 187 -4.43 -1.91 -1.89
N TYR A 188 -5.56 -1.96 -2.58
CA TYR A 188 -6.63 -2.92 -2.35
C TYR A 188 -7.13 -3.47 -3.69
N THR A 189 -7.85 -4.58 -3.64
CA THR A 189 -8.53 -5.18 -4.78
C THR A 189 -9.99 -5.46 -4.46
N THR A 190 -10.84 -5.42 -5.48
CA THR A 190 -12.24 -5.88 -5.48
C THR A 190 -12.39 -7.17 -6.28
N GLU A 191 -11.29 -7.73 -6.80
CA GLU A 191 -11.25 -9.06 -7.40
C GLU A 191 -11.76 -10.09 -6.40
N ARG A 192 -12.50 -11.07 -6.90
CA ARG A 192 -13.17 -12.06 -6.08
C ARG A 192 -12.47 -13.39 -6.22
N PHE A 193 -12.09 -13.96 -5.08
CA PHE A 193 -11.37 -15.22 -5.05
C PHE A 193 -12.15 -16.31 -4.33
N SER A 194 -13.24 -15.99 -3.63
CA SER A 194 -14.08 -17.01 -3.00
C SER A 194 -15.24 -17.45 -3.91
N ASP A 195 -15.45 -18.77 -3.96
CA ASP A 195 -16.50 -19.38 -4.78
C ASP A 195 -17.88 -19.43 -4.11
N ASN A 196 -17.98 -19.08 -2.82
CA ASN A 196 -19.10 -19.55 -1.97
C ASN A 196 -20.24 -18.54 -1.76
N SER A 197 -20.17 -17.29 -2.24
CA SER A 197 -21.29 -16.36 -2.11
C SER A 197 -21.29 -15.26 -3.18
N PRO A 198 -21.82 -15.51 -4.39
CA PRO A 198 -21.79 -14.54 -5.50
C PRO A 198 -22.52 -13.22 -5.22
N GLU A 199 -23.32 -13.13 -4.16
CA GLU A 199 -24.19 -11.98 -3.88
C GLU A 199 -23.53 -10.87 -3.06
N VAL A 200 -22.51 -11.19 -2.24
CA VAL A 200 -21.86 -10.20 -1.37
C VAL A 200 -20.49 -9.83 -1.93
N PRO A 201 -20.19 -8.54 -2.17
CA PRO A 201 -18.91 -8.13 -2.73
C PRO A 201 -17.76 -8.33 -1.74
N GLU A 202 -16.56 -8.52 -2.29
CA GLU A 202 -15.31 -8.63 -1.54
C GLU A 202 -14.48 -7.36 -1.73
N THR A 203 -13.77 -6.96 -0.68
CA THR A 203 -12.80 -5.87 -0.72
C THR A 203 -11.61 -6.28 0.11
N SER A 204 -10.47 -6.41 -0.56
CA SER A 204 -9.29 -7.03 0.02
C SER A 204 -8.14 -6.04 0.03
N MET A 205 -7.61 -5.77 1.23
CA MET A 205 -6.35 -5.07 1.37
C MET A 205 -5.22 -6.01 0.90
N ILE A 206 -4.36 -5.53 -0.01
CA ILE A 206 -3.20 -6.31 -0.46
C ILE A 206 -2.07 -6.06 0.54
N VAL A 207 -1.96 -6.92 1.55
CA VAL A 207 -1.05 -6.73 2.68
C VAL A 207 0.41 -6.95 2.27
N SER A 208 0.66 -7.98 1.44
CA SER A 208 1.98 -8.28 0.94
C SER A 208 1.90 -8.93 -0.44
N ARG A 209 2.89 -8.64 -1.28
CA ARG A 209 3.11 -9.32 -2.57
C ARG A 209 4.52 -9.90 -2.55
N SER A 210 4.65 -11.12 -3.03
CA SER A 210 5.91 -11.83 -3.15
C SER A 210 6.18 -12.09 -4.63
N VAL A 211 7.01 -11.25 -5.23
CA VAL A 211 7.38 -11.31 -6.65
C VAL A 211 8.91 -11.32 -6.78
N THR A 212 9.45 -11.70 -7.93
CA THR A 212 10.90 -11.84 -8.10
C THR A 212 11.46 -11.16 -9.34
N TRP A 213 10.66 -10.29 -9.94
CA TRP A 213 11.07 -9.59 -11.14
C TRP A 213 10.64 -8.15 -11.02
N LEU A 214 11.55 -7.24 -11.37
CA LEU A 214 11.22 -5.83 -11.50
C LEU A 214 10.22 -5.62 -12.64
N ALA A 215 10.52 -6.17 -13.82
CA ALA A 215 9.64 -6.16 -14.97
C ALA A 215 9.61 -7.54 -15.67
N LYS A 216 8.41 -8.09 -15.86
CA LYS A 216 8.14 -9.28 -16.68
C LYS A 216 7.52 -8.89 -18.02
N ASP A 217 7.69 -9.77 -18.99
CA ASP A 217 6.91 -9.71 -20.21
C ASP A 217 5.53 -10.36 -19.97
N ASP A 218 4.54 -10.01 -20.78
CA ASP A 218 3.24 -10.72 -20.84
C ASP A 218 2.44 -10.79 -19.53
N ILE A 219 2.42 -9.71 -18.75
CA ILE A 219 1.47 -9.57 -17.63
C ILE A 219 0.07 -9.31 -18.16
N SER A 220 -0.91 -10.08 -17.68
CA SER A 220 -2.32 -9.92 -18.02
C SER A 220 -2.82 -8.52 -17.71
N GLY A 221 -3.59 -7.93 -18.63
CA GLY A 221 -4.11 -6.57 -18.45
C GLY A 221 -3.04 -5.47 -18.57
N ARG A 222 -1.85 -5.79 -19.09
CA ARG A 222 -0.78 -4.82 -19.34
C ARG A 222 -0.27 -4.91 -20.77
N ILE A 223 0.03 -3.75 -21.35
CA ILE A 223 0.69 -3.64 -22.66
C ILE A 223 1.86 -2.66 -22.59
N GLY A 224 2.79 -2.79 -23.53
CA GLY A 224 3.98 -1.96 -23.58
C GLY A 224 5.08 -2.45 -22.64
N ASP A 225 6.12 -1.63 -22.52
CA ASP A 225 7.36 -1.96 -21.83
C ASP A 225 7.39 -1.33 -20.43
N ALA A 226 7.33 -2.16 -19.39
CA ALA A 226 7.27 -1.69 -18.00
C ALA A 226 8.64 -1.27 -17.44
N GLY A 227 9.73 -1.69 -18.08
CA GLY A 227 11.07 -1.45 -17.57
C GLY A 227 12.02 -2.60 -17.86
N PRO A 228 13.23 -2.55 -17.27
CA PRO A 228 14.26 -3.52 -17.53
C PRO A 228 13.97 -4.88 -16.90
N ALA A 229 14.38 -5.91 -17.61
CA ALA A 229 14.29 -7.32 -17.22
C ALA A 229 15.22 -7.71 -16.08
N MET A 230 14.87 -7.34 -14.84
CA MET A 230 15.74 -7.60 -13.70
C MET A 230 15.11 -8.60 -12.73
N TYR A 231 15.85 -9.66 -12.43
CA TYR A 231 15.51 -10.63 -11.40
C TYR A 231 15.89 -10.06 -10.04
N THR A 232 14.91 -10.00 -9.13
CA THR A 232 14.97 -9.33 -7.83
C THR A 232 14.53 -10.29 -6.72
N PRO A 233 15.36 -11.29 -6.37
CA PRO A 233 14.95 -12.32 -5.40
C PRO A 233 14.50 -11.75 -4.04
N GLY A 234 15.11 -10.65 -3.59
CA GLY A 234 14.73 -9.98 -2.34
C GLY A 234 13.28 -9.44 -2.32
N ALA A 235 12.68 -9.17 -3.48
CA ALA A 235 11.27 -8.76 -3.59
C ALA A 235 10.29 -9.91 -3.28
N ALA A 236 10.77 -11.16 -3.16
CA ALA A 236 9.95 -12.27 -2.71
C ALA A 236 9.60 -12.14 -1.22
N CYS A 237 10.29 -11.28 -0.47
CA CYS A 237 10.04 -11.06 0.95
C CYS A 237 9.97 -12.38 1.73
N LYS A 238 10.96 -13.28 1.56
CA LYS A 238 11.05 -14.58 2.28
C LYS A 238 11.47 -14.38 3.74
N ARG A 239 10.68 -13.60 4.47
CA ARG A 239 10.92 -13.10 5.83
C ARG A 239 9.59 -12.89 6.56
N LYS A 240 9.66 -12.63 7.86
CA LYS A 240 8.53 -12.19 8.67
C LYS A 240 8.40 -10.67 8.61
N VAL A 241 7.19 -10.19 8.32
CA VAL A 241 6.82 -8.76 8.40
C VAL A 241 5.50 -8.65 9.17
N ILE A 242 5.43 -7.70 10.10
CA ILE A 242 4.20 -7.44 10.88
C ILE A 242 3.66 -6.06 10.50
N TRP A 243 2.36 -6.03 10.19
CA TRP A 243 1.63 -4.83 9.80
C TRP A 243 0.55 -4.49 10.85
N PRO A 244 0.50 -3.26 11.37
CA PRO A 244 -0.62 -2.80 12.16
C PRO A 244 -1.79 -2.47 11.22
N ILE A 245 -2.88 -3.20 11.38
CA ILE A 245 -4.13 -3.02 10.63
C ILE A 245 -5.26 -2.75 11.62
N GLY A 246 -6.18 -1.86 11.25
CA GLY A 246 -7.41 -1.59 11.98
C GLY A 246 -8.61 -2.05 11.17
N LEU A 247 -9.60 -2.63 11.83
CA LEU A 247 -10.95 -2.79 11.27
C LEU A 247 -11.91 -1.88 12.04
N TYR A 248 -12.52 -0.92 11.36
CA TYR A 248 -13.66 -0.17 11.89
C TYR A 248 -14.96 -0.88 11.51
N PHE A 249 -15.89 -1.04 12.44
CA PHE A 249 -17.27 -1.43 12.16
C PHE A 249 -18.24 -0.69 13.09
N GLY A 250 -18.76 0.44 12.60
CA GLY A 250 -19.57 1.35 13.40
C GLY A 250 -20.39 2.32 12.54
N ALA A 251 -20.92 3.37 13.15
CA ALA A 251 -21.72 4.37 12.47
C ALA A 251 -20.88 5.16 11.43
N PRO A 252 -21.40 5.46 10.23
CA PRO A 252 -20.65 6.20 9.20
C PRO A 252 -20.07 7.54 9.66
N GLU A 253 -20.81 8.28 10.48
CA GLU A 253 -20.48 9.63 10.95
C GLU A 253 -19.32 9.67 11.96
N GLU A 254 -19.07 8.58 12.68
CA GLU A 254 -18.00 8.49 13.68
C GLU A 254 -16.66 8.02 13.07
N PHE A 255 -16.70 7.52 11.83
CA PHE A 255 -15.55 6.87 11.19
C PHE A 255 -14.29 7.75 11.18
N THR A 256 -14.40 9.04 10.81
CA THR A 256 -13.25 9.94 10.70
C THR A 256 -12.49 10.11 12.02
N VAL A 257 -13.21 10.14 13.15
CA VAL A 257 -12.60 10.27 14.49
C VAL A 257 -11.80 9.02 14.81
N HIS A 258 -12.42 7.85 14.68
CA HIS A 258 -11.77 6.57 14.97
C HIS A 258 -10.61 6.24 14.02
N LYS A 259 -10.75 6.57 12.73
CA LYS A 259 -9.66 6.47 11.76
C LYS A 259 -8.47 7.33 12.18
N SER A 260 -8.73 8.58 12.56
CA SER A 260 -7.68 9.51 12.98
C SER A 260 -6.97 9.02 14.24
N SER A 261 -7.70 8.48 15.21
CA SER A 261 -7.14 7.88 16.44
C SER A 261 -6.32 6.62 16.16
N PHE A 262 -6.70 5.80 15.18
CA PHE A 262 -5.92 4.63 14.77
C PHE A 262 -4.61 5.02 14.07
N LEU A 263 -4.67 5.94 13.11
CA LEU A 263 -3.49 6.37 12.33
C LEU A 263 -2.53 7.26 13.13
N ASN A 264 -3.05 7.98 14.12
CA ASN A 264 -2.29 8.85 15.01
C ASN A 264 -2.53 8.40 16.46
N PRO A 265 -1.91 7.27 16.86
CA PRO A 265 -2.12 6.73 18.20
C PRO A 265 -1.62 7.73 19.26
N PRO A 266 -2.18 7.69 20.49
CA PRO A 266 -1.77 8.59 21.56
C PRO A 266 -0.26 8.47 21.81
N ILE A 267 0.40 9.59 22.08
CA ILE A 267 1.82 9.59 22.44
C ILE A 267 1.91 9.59 23.96
N VAL A 268 2.52 8.55 24.52
CA VAL A 268 2.78 8.44 25.96
C VAL A 268 4.26 8.63 26.20
N PHE A 269 4.60 9.48 27.17
CA PHE A 269 5.99 9.74 27.52
C PHE A 269 6.12 10.02 29.02
N HIS A 270 7.29 9.75 29.57
CA HIS A 270 7.67 10.20 30.90
C HIS A 270 8.18 11.63 30.83
N ASN A 271 7.47 12.54 31.51
CA ASN A 271 7.92 13.91 31.69
C ASN A 271 8.89 13.99 32.88
N ARG A 272 10.16 14.33 32.61
CA ARG A 272 11.17 14.53 33.66
C ARG A 272 11.34 15.99 34.03
N LEU A 273 10.64 16.90 33.33
CA LEU A 273 10.53 18.30 33.70
C LEU A 273 9.44 18.43 34.75
N GLY A 274 9.78 18.87 35.97
CA GLY A 274 8.83 19.06 37.09
C GLY A 274 7.76 20.13 36.87
N ASN A 275 7.50 20.52 35.62
CA ASN A 275 6.45 21.44 35.23
C ASN A 275 5.17 20.66 34.91
N HIS A 276 4.08 21.04 35.57
CA HIS A 276 2.74 20.59 35.25
C HIS A 276 2.11 21.59 34.27
N CYS A 277 1.58 21.10 33.16
CA CYS A 277 0.80 21.87 32.21
C CYS A 277 -0.60 21.23 32.12
N GLU A 278 -1.65 22.04 32.29
CA GLU A 278 -3.00 21.65 31.92
C GLU A 278 -3.05 21.61 30.38
N GLY A 279 -3.39 20.46 29.80
CA GLY A 279 -3.18 20.17 28.38
C GLY A 279 -3.73 21.22 27.40
N LEU A 280 -3.16 21.27 26.20
CA LEU A 280 -3.57 22.19 25.13
C LEU A 280 -4.65 21.53 24.26
N SER A 281 -5.81 22.19 24.13
CA SER A 281 -6.88 21.82 23.19
C SER A 281 -6.92 22.87 22.08
N LEU A 282 -6.80 22.43 20.82
CA LEU A 282 -6.70 23.33 19.65
C LEU A 282 -8.07 23.60 19.00
N TYR A 283 -8.88 22.57 18.87
CA TYR A 283 -10.20 22.65 18.25
C TYR A 283 -11.12 21.54 18.77
N GLU A 284 -12.42 21.74 18.57
CA GLU A 284 -13.48 20.77 18.81
C GLU A 284 -14.36 20.68 17.53
N GLY A 285 -14.74 19.47 17.14
CA GLY A 285 -15.50 19.22 15.92
C GLY A 285 -15.23 17.84 15.33
N ALA A 286 -16.02 17.47 14.32
CA ALA A 286 -15.96 16.18 13.64
C ALA A 286 -15.89 16.38 12.11
N GLY A 287 -15.54 15.31 11.39
CA GLY A 287 -15.50 15.33 9.93
C GLY A 287 -14.31 16.08 9.31
N VAL A 288 -13.30 16.44 10.11
CA VAL A 288 -12.05 17.05 9.62
C VAL A 288 -10.85 16.23 10.06
N GLU A 289 -9.77 16.38 9.31
CA GLU A 289 -8.51 15.70 9.58
C GLU A 289 -7.36 16.70 9.67
N VAL A 290 -6.49 16.49 10.66
CA VAL A 290 -5.26 17.27 10.84
C VAL A 290 -4.15 16.61 10.04
N THR A 291 -3.55 17.33 9.10
CA THR A 291 -2.40 16.80 8.35
C THR A 291 -1.08 17.24 8.93
N THR A 292 -1.06 18.40 9.61
CA THR A 292 0.19 18.96 10.13
C THR A 292 -0.08 19.90 11.29
N LEU A 293 0.69 19.74 12.35
CA LEU A 293 0.85 20.72 13.42
C LEU A 293 2.34 20.98 13.58
N TYR A 294 2.79 22.20 13.32
CA TYR A 294 4.21 22.53 13.44
C TYR A 294 4.40 23.97 13.92
N GLY A 295 5.45 24.18 14.71
CA GLY A 295 5.91 25.52 15.07
C GLY A 295 7.21 25.86 14.36
N VAL A 296 7.38 27.11 13.94
CA VAL A 296 8.61 27.58 13.28
C VAL A 296 9.75 27.70 14.33
N PRO A 297 10.94 27.12 14.09
CA PRO A 297 12.05 27.25 15.04
C PRO A 297 12.41 28.72 15.31
N GLY A 298 12.41 29.13 16.59
CA GLY A 298 12.67 30.52 16.99
C GLY A 298 11.48 31.45 16.92
N SER A 299 10.29 30.95 16.58
CA SER A 299 9.00 31.66 16.65
C SER A 299 8.09 30.99 17.68
N GLU A 300 7.22 31.77 18.32
CA GLU A 300 6.10 31.27 19.13
C GLU A 300 4.87 30.92 18.27
N GLU A 301 4.97 31.10 16.96
CA GLU A 301 3.92 30.75 16.01
C GLU A 301 3.78 29.24 15.83
N VAL A 302 2.53 28.81 15.82
CA VAL A 302 2.11 27.45 15.49
C VAL A 302 1.20 27.48 14.28
N PHE A 303 1.42 26.53 13.38
CA PHE A 303 0.65 26.32 12.16
C PHE A 303 -0.08 25.00 12.27
N LEU A 304 -1.37 25.04 11.98
CA LEU A 304 -2.26 23.89 11.94
C LEU A 304 -2.83 23.79 10.52
N ARG A 305 -2.62 22.66 9.85
CA ARG A 305 -3.27 22.37 8.57
C ARG A 305 -4.34 21.32 8.77
N VAL A 306 -5.55 21.66 8.37
CA VAL A 306 -6.73 20.77 8.40
C VAL A 306 -7.37 20.69 7.03
N PHE A 307 -8.06 19.58 6.78
CA PHE A 307 -8.88 19.41 5.58
C PHE A 307 -10.18 18.67 5.90
N ASN A 308 -11.19 18.90 5.07
CA ASN A 308 -12.47 18.19 5.13
C ASN A 308 -12.53 17.15 4.00
N PRO A 309 -12.38 15.84 4.30
CA PRO A 309 -12.46 14.79 3.28
C PRO A 309 -13.88 14.56 2.73
N SER A 310 -14.92 15.11 3.35
CA SER A 310 -16.32 14.78 3.05
C SER A 310 -16.93 15.68 1.97
N ASP A 311 -18.13 15.31 1.53
CA ASP A 311 -18.93 16.09 0.57
C ASP A 311 -19.86 17.12 1.24
N SER A 312 -19.75 17.27 2.57
CA SER A 312 -20.55 18.20 3.36
C SER A 312 -19.66 19.15 4.18
N PRO A 313 -20.09 20.39 4.47
CA PRO A 313 -19.33 21.27 5.34
C PRO A 313 -19.16 20.68 6.75
N ALA A 314 -18.01 20.94 7.36
CA ALA A 314 -17.69 20.59 8.73
C ALA A 314 -17.60 21.84 9.60
N ILE A 315 -18.03 21.73 10.86
CA ILE A 315 -17.97 22.83 11.84
C ILE A 315 -16.81 22.56 12.79
N LEU A 316 -15.98 23.58 12.97
CA LEU A 316 -14.85 23.58 13.89
C LEU A 316 -14.96 24.73 14.87
N GLU A 317 -15.05 24.37 16.15
CA GLU A 317 -14.91 25.29 17.25
C GLU A 317 -13.43 25.39 17.61
N LEU A 318 -12.77 26.40 17.06
CA LEU A 318 -11.40 26.70 17.42
C LEU A 318 -11.37 27.32 18.82
N ARG A 319 -10.52 26.75 19.68
CA ARG A 319 -10.15 27.40 20.92
C ARG A 319 -9.03 28.38 20.55
N ASP A 320 -9.21 29.66 20.89
CA ASP A 320 -8.31 30.79 20.61
C ASP A 320 -8.41 31.45 19.22
N ASP A 321 -7.67 32.55 19.05
CA ASP A 321 -7.68 33.47 17.91
C ASP A 321 -6.77 33.00 16.76
N TRP A 322 -7.18 31.92 16.10
CA TRP A 322 -6.54 31.45 14.88
C TRP A 322 -6.83 32.35 13.67
N VAL A 323 -5.81 32.57 12.86
CA VAL A 323 -5.88 33.35 11.62
C VAL A 323 -5.60 32.42 10.45
N GLU A 324 -6.42 32.49 9.40
CA GLU A 324 -6.18 31.74 8.17
C GLU A 324 -4.98 32.33 7.43
N VAL A 325 -4.13 31.45 6.91
CA VAL A 325 -2.96 31.80 6.12
C VAL A 325 -2.95 31.05 4.80
N SER A 326 -2.51 31.73 3.75
CA SER A 326 -2.24 31.11 2.46
C SER A 326 -1.15 30.03 2.57
N PRO A 327 -1.01 29.14 1.56
CA PRO A 327 0.13 28.22 1.49
C PRO A 327 1.51 28.90 1.51
N THR A 328 1.57 30.20 1.19
CA THR A 328 2.78 31.05 1.26
C THR A 328 2.97 31.74 2.62
N GLY A 329 2.09 31.51 3.58
CA GLY A 329 2.15 32.05 4.95
C GLY A 329 1.56 33.45 5.14
N LYS A 330 0.88 34.00 4.13
CA LYS A 330 0.26 35.33 4.20
C LYS A 330 -1.12 35.23 4.86
N GLU A 331 -1.38 36.05 5.86
CA GLU A 331 -2.70 36.13 6.52
C GLU A 331 -3.78 36.53 5.50
N THR A 332 -4.85 35.73 5.42
CA THR A 332 -5.98 35.91 4.49
C THR A 332 -7.24 36.40 5.19
N GLY A 333 -7.40 36.07 6.47
CA GLY A 333 -8.56 36.50 7.27
C GLY A 333 -8.69 35.71 8.56
N ARG A 334 -9.76 35.98 9.31
CA ARG A 334 -10.17 35.10 10.41
C ARG A 334 -10.94 33.93 9.83
N PHE A 335 -10.66 32.74 10.34
CA PHE A 335 -11.47 31.57 10.03
C PHE A 335 -12.83 31.69 10.75
N ASP A 336 -13.91 31.40 10.04
CA ASP A 336 -15.28 31.57 10.52
C ASP A 336 -15.85 30.34 11.25
N GLY A 337 -15.05 29.28 11.36
CA GLY A 337 -15.44 28.02 12.00
C GLY A 337 -16.06 27.01 11.03
N ILE A 338 -16.20 27.33 9.74
CA ILE A 338 -16.81 26.43 8.75
C ILE A 338 -15.75 26.01 7.73
N LEU A 339 -15.51 24.70 7.63
CA LEU A 339 -14.64 24.11 6.62
C LEU A 339 -15.51 23.47 5.54
N ASN A 340 -15.51 24.04 4.32
CA ASN A 340 -16.32 23.54 3.22
C ASN A 340 -15.88 22.14 2.79
N ALA A 341 -16.77 21.44 2.06
CA ALA A 341 -16.45 20.14 1.47
C ALA A 341 -15.16 20.21 0.65
N LYS A 342 -14.26 19.24 0.86
CA LYS A 342 -12.95 19.12 0.17
C LYS A 342 -11.99 20.30 0.38
N GLU A 343 -12.30 21.20 1.31
CA GLU A 343 -11.47 22.37 1.56
C GLU A 343 -10.24 22.01 2.40
N ILE A 344 -9.11 22.65 2.09
CA ILE A 344 -7.85 22.55 2.83
C ILE A 344 -7.49 23.95 3.28
N ILE A 345 -7.39 24.16 4.60
CA ILE A 345 -6.97 25.44 5.17
C ILE A 345 -5.71 25.28 5.99
N THR A 346 -4.94 26.36 6.09
CA THR A 346 -3.85 26.46 7.06
C THR A 346 -4.18 27.61 8.01
N LEU A 347 -4.15 27.29 9.29
CA LEU A 347 -4.40 28.21 10.39
C LEU A 347 -3.08 28.51 11.09
N LYS A 348 -2.94 29.75 11.54
CA LYS A 348 -1.79 30.24 12.29
C LYS A 348 -2.27 30.81 13.62
N LYS A 349 -1.58 30.46 14.70
CA LYS A 349 -1.76 31.05 16.03
C LYS A 349 -0.44 31.61 16.53
N ARG A 350 -0.48 32.80 17.13
CA ARG A 350 0.66 33.40 17.84
C ARG A 350 0.61 32.98 19.30
N ASP A 351 1.78 32.87 19.94
CA ASP A 351 1.91 32.62 21.39
C ASP A 351 1.23 31.32 21.86
N ALA A 352 1.15 30.30 21.00
CA ALA A 352 0.37 29.09 21.26
C ALA A 352 1.02 28.11 22.25
N ILE A 353 2.34 28.21 22.47
CA ILE A 353 3.11 27.29 23.33
C ILE A 353 4.09 28.12 24.17
N PRO A 354 3.68 28.61 25.35
CA PRO A 354 4.58 29.35 26.24
C PRO A 354 5.72 28.44 26.73
N GLY A 355 6.96 28.95 26.68
CA GLY A 355 8.12 28.25 27.23
C GLY A 355 8.68 27.10 26.37
N ARG A 356 8.48 27.14 25.04
CA ARG A 356 9.04 26.14 24.11
C ARG A 356 10.57 26.01 24.32
N PRO A 357 11.09 24.80 24.55
CA PRO A 357 12.54 24.59 24.64
C PRO A 357 13.22 25.13 23.38
N SER A 358 14.39 25.75 23.55
CA SER A 358 15.19 26.21 22.41
C SER A 358 15.48 25.03 21.48
N ARG A 359 15.71 25.29 20.18
CA ARG A 359 16.08 24.25 19.19
C ARG A 359 17.26 23.36 19.63
N ASN A 360 18.08 23.86 20.56
CA ASN A 360 19.29 23.22 21.07
C ASN A 360 19.08 22.54 22.42
N THR A 361 17.87 22.54 22.99
CA THR A 361 17.60 21.86 24.26
C THR A 361 17.62 20.34 24.02
N PRO A 362 18.48 19.58 24.72
CA PRO A 362 18.52 18.12 24.60
C PRO A 362 17.19 17.53 25.11
N LEU A 363 16.30 17.14 24.20
CA LEU A 363 15.00 16.56 24.57
C LEU A 363 15.14 15.19 25.25
N ALA A 364 16.22 14.45 24.95
CA ALA A 364 16.49 13.13 25.50
C ALA A 364 16.68 13.12 27.04
N ASP A 365 17.10 14.24 27.61
CA ASP A 365 17.26 14.37 29.07
C ASP A 365 15.94 14.80 29.76
N CYS A 366 14.97 15.28 28.99
CA CYS A 366 13.73 15.89 29.48
C CYS A 366 12.50 14.97 29.32
N VAL A 367 12.49 14.14 28.28
CA VAL A 367 11.34 13.32 27.89
C VAL A 367 11.82 11.95 27.43
N GLU A 368 11.17 10.89 27.90
CA GLU A 368 11.37 9.52 27.45
C GLU A 368 10.07 9.00 26.82
N LEU A 369 10.12 8.66 25.53
CA LEU A 369 8.98 8.11 24.80
C LEU A 369 8.67 6.70 25.33
N VAL A 370 7.41 6.46 25.70
CA VAL A 370 6.90 5.16 26.16
C VAL A 370 6.11 4.48 25.04
N TYR A 371 5.33 5.27 24.29
CA TYR A 371 4.49 4.77 23.19
C TYR A 371 4.21 5.91 22.19
N PRO A 372 4.10 5.64 20.88
CA PRO A 372 4.26 4.34 20.22
C PRO A 372 5.70 3.86 20.18
N GLU A 373 5.88 2.53 20.10
CA GLU A 373 7.18 1.98 19.69
C GLU A 373 7.46 2.39 18.25
N VAL A 374 8.61 3.03 18.03
CA VAL A 374 8.98 3.53 16.70
C VAL A 374 9.87 2.48 16.04
N GLY A 375 9.35 1.82 15.01
CA GLY A 375 10.13 0.86 14.23
C GLY A 375 9.28 -0.02 13.32
N TRP A 376 9.93 -0.65 12.34
CA TRP A 376 9.34 -1.70 11.54
C TRP A 376 9.66 -3.05 12.19
N SER A 377 8.65 -3.91 12.34
CA SER A 377 8.87 -5.28 12.81
C SER A 377 9.09 -6.20 11.61
N VAL A 378 10.35 -6.29 11.19
CA VAL A 378 10.80 -7.04 10.00
C VAL A 378 11.97 -7.94 10.39
N SER A 379 11.88 -9.23 10.05
CA SER A 379 12.99 -10.17 10.24
C SER A 379 14.02 -10.09 9.11
N GLU A 380 15.13 -10.80 9.27
CA GLU A 380 16.13 -10.98 8.22
C GLU A 380 15.51 -11.58 6.94
N ASP A 381 16.04 -11.16 5.78
CA ASP A 381 15.68 -11.74 4.49
C ASP A 381 16.38 -13.07 4.26
N ARG A 382 15.62 -14.08 3.81
CA ARG A 382 16.16 -15.38 3.44
C ARG A 382 16.12 -15.62 1.93
N ALA A 383 15.67 -14.63 1.15
CA ALA A 383 15.61 -14.77 -0.29
C ALA A 383 17.02 -14.83 -0.91
N ILE A 384 17.26 -15.89 -1.69
CA ILE A 384 18.50 -16.10 -2.44
C ILE A 384 18.17 -16.27 -3.92
N ALA A 385 19.11 -15.88 -4.80
CA ALA A 385 18.97 -16.13 -6.22
C ALA A 385 19.05 -17.63 -6.50
N GLU A 386 18.03 -18.18 -7.18
CA GLU A 386 17.99 -19.60 -7.51
C GLU A 386 18.90 -19.91 -8.70
N GLU A 387 19.80 -20.88 -8.55
CA GLU A 387 20.78 -21.24 -9.60
C GLU A 387 20.09 -21.64 -10.91
N LYS A 388 18.97 -22.36 -10.82
CA LYS A 388 18.14 -22.72 -11.98
C LYS A 388 17.70 -21.47 -12.76
N THR A 389 17.13 -20.48 -12.06
CA THR A 389 16.67 -19.22 -12.66
C THR A 389 17.84 -18.44 -13.28
N LEU A 390 18.98 -18.36 -12.60
CA LEU A 390 20.18 -17.72 -13.15
C LEU A 390 20.67 -18.39 -14.43
N ASN A 391 20.62 -19.73 -14.50
CA ASN A 391 21.00 -20.48 -15.70
C ASN A 391 20.00 -20.28 -16.85
N GLU A 392 18.70 -20.26 -16.56
CA GLU A 392 17.66 -19.94 -17.54
C GLU A 392 17.81 -18.52 -18.09
N MET A 393 18.17 -17.55 -17.25
CA MET A 393 18.46 -16.17 -17.66
C MET A 393 19.66 -16.09 -18.61
N LYS A 394 20.77 -16.78 -18.29
CA LYS A 394 21.96 -16.83 -19.16
C LYS A 394 21.62 -17.42 -20.53
N ALA A 395 20.93 -18.56 -20.55
CA ALA A 395 20.51 -19.21 -21.79
C ALA A 395 19.54 -18.33 -22.60
N SER A 396 18.62 -17.62 -21.94
CA SER A 396 17.71 -16.70 -22.60
C SER A 396 18.44 -15.48 -23.17
N ALA A 397 19.46 -14.96 -22.48
CA ALA A 397 20.27 -13.86 -22.98
C ALA A 397 21.01 -14.25 -24.25
N GLU A 398 21.68 -15.41 -24.26
CA GLU A 398 22.39 -15.93 -25.44
C GLU A 398 21.45 -16.11 -26.65
N ARG A 399 20.27 -16.68 -26.43
CA ARG A 399 19.25 -16.83 -27.49
C ARG A 399 18.81 -15.47 -28.04
N LEU A 400 18.53 -14.50 -27.17
CA LEU A 400 18.10 -13.15 -27.58
C LEU A 400 19.19 -12.40 -28.34
N GLU A 401 20.47 -12.58 -28.00
CA GLU A 401 21.61 -12.02 -28.75
C GLU A 401 21.66 -12.59 -30.18
N GLU A 402 21.43 -13.89 -30.35
CA GLU A 402 21.42 -14.52 -31.68
C GLU A 402 20.22 -14.08 -32.53
N GLU A 403 19.04 -14.00 -31.92
CA GLU A 403 17.85 -13.48 -32.59
C GLU A 403 18.00 -11.99 -32.95
N ALA A 404 18.68 -11.21 -32.11
CA ALA A 404 19.00 -9.81 -32.40
C ALA A 404 19.93 -9.69 -33.61
N ARG A 405 21.01 -10.49 -33.67
CA ARG A 405 21.92 -10.53 -34.83
C ARG A 405 21.19 -10.88 -36.12
N SER A 406 20.28 -11.87 -36.07
CA SER A 406 19.45 -12.25 -37.22
C SER A 406 18.56 -11.09 -37.69
N ALA A 407 17.96 -10.34 -36.76
CA ALA A 407 17.15 -9.17 -37.10
C ALA A 407 17.99 -8.00 -37.65
N GLU A 408 19.23 -7.81 -37.18
CA GLU A 408 20.17 -6.85 -37.78
C GLU A 408 20.53 -7.23 -39.21
N GLU A 409 20.73 -8.51 -39.50
CA GLU A 409 21.00 -8.99 -40.85
C GLU A 409 19.82 -8.74 -41.80
N ILE A 410 18.58 -8.96 -41.34
CA ILE A 410 17.38 -8.60 -42.11
C ILE A 410 17.38 -7.09 -42.38
N ALA A 411 17.70 -6.26 -41.38
CA ALA A 411 17.75 -4.81 -41.53
C ALA A 411 18.82 -4.34 -42.53
N LEU A 412 19.95 -5.05 -42.64
CA LEU A 412 21.01 -4.75 -43.61
C LEU A 412 20.55 -4.97 -45.06
N HIS A 413 19.64 -5.92 -45.28
CA HIS A 413 19.12 -6.30 -46.60
C HIS A 413 17.73 -5.75 -46.92
N SER A 414 17.18 -4.93 -46.03
CA SER A 414 15.86 -4.29 -46.17
C SER A 414 16.00 -2.79 -46.32
N ASP A 415 14.95 -2.12 -46.83
CA ASP A 415 14.91 -0.67 -46.98
C ASP A 415 13.64 -0.06 -46.35
N GLY A 416 13.70 1.26 -46.14
CA GLY A 416 12.58 2.06 -45.65
C GLY A 416 11.97 1.52 -44.34
N LYS A 417 10.65 1.32 -44.34
CA LYS A 417 9.90 0.92 -43.16
C LYS A 417 10.29 -0.49 -42.65
N GLU A 418 10.59 -1.42 -43.55
CA GLU A 418 10.96 -2.79 -43.18
C GLU A 418 12.31 -2.83 -42.46
N LYS A 419 13.29 -2.08 -42.97
CA LYS A 419 14.58 -1.89 -42.29
C LYS A 419 14.41 -1.40 -40.85
N HIS A 420 13.61 -0.36 -40.64
CA HIS A 420 13.44 0.20 -39.31
C HIS A 420 12.64 -0.71 -38.38
N LYS A 421 11.69 -1.52 -38.89
CA LYS A 421 11.03 -2.56 -38.09
C LYS A 421 12.02 -3.62 -37.62
N ALA A 422 12.87 -4.11 -38.53
CA ALA A 422 13.90 -5.09 -38.21
C ALA A 422 14.93 -4.55 -37.20
N LEU A 423 15.36 -3.29 -37.34
CA LEU A 423 16.23 -2.62 -36.34
C LEU A 423 15.56 -2.46 -34.98
N LEU A 424 14.26 -2.13 -34.95
CA LEU A 424 13.53 -2.01 -33.69
C LEU A 424 13.52 -3.36 -32.96
N GLU A 425 13.23 -4.44 -33.69
CA GLU A 425 13.25 -5.80 -33.16
C GLU A 425 14.64 -6.20 -32.64
N ALA A 426 15.68 -5.97 -33.45
CA ALA A 426 17.08 -6.22 -33.09
C ALA A 426 17.48 -5.51 -31.79
N TYR A 427 17.26 -4.20 -31.72
CA TYR A 427 17.64 -3.41 -30.53
C TYR A 427 16.81 -3.77 -29.30
N SER A 428 15.54 -4.17 -29.47
CA SER A 428 14.70 -4.61 -28.35
C SER A 428 15.20 -5.94 -27.77
N LYS A 429 15.52 -6.91 -28.63
CA LYS A 429 16.08 -8.21 -28.24
C LYS A 429 17.46 -8.07 -27.61
N MET A 430 18.35 -7.29 -28.22
CA MET A 430 19.70 -7.07 -27.69
C MET A 430 19.64 -6.37 -26.32
N ARG A 431 18.81 -5.33 -26.18
CA ARG A 431 18.63 -4.65 -24.89
C ARG A 431 18.16 -5.64 -23.81
N ARG A 432 17.17 -6.48 -24.12
CA ARG A 432 16.65 -7.50 -23.19
C ARG A 432 17.74 -8.50 -22.79
N ALA A 433 18.57 -8.95 -23.73
CA ALA A 433 19.69 -9.84 -23.43
C ALA A 433 20.68 -9.21 -22.44
N LEU A 434 21.06 -7.95 -22.68
CA LEU A 434 21.99 -7.23 -21.80
C LEU A 434 21.38 -6.94 -20.43
N GLU A 435 20.07 -6.68 -20.33
CA GLU A 435 19.37 -6.53 -19.04
C GLU A 435 19.42 -7.83 -18.21
N LEU A 436 19.21 -8.99 -18.84
CA LEU A 436 19.34 -10.29 -18.18
C LEU A 436 20.77 -10.55 -17.72
N ARG A 437 21.78 -10.24 -18.56
CA ARG A 437 23.19 -10.37 -18.19
C ARG A 437 23.56 -9.47 -17.02
N LEU A 438 23.09 -8.22 -17.04
CA LEU A 438 23.30 -7.27 -15.96
C LEU A 438 22.73 -7.80 -14.65
N SER A 439 21.49 -8.30 -14.70
CA SER A 439 20.82 -8.87 -13.53
C SER A 439 21.57 -10.09 -12.97
N VAL A 440 22.09 -10.97 -13.83
CA VAL A 440 22.93 -12.10 -13.39
C VAL A 440 24.21 -11.59 -12.73
N MET A 441 24.94 -10.67 -13.37
CA MET A 441 26.20 -10.13 -12.83
C MET A 441 26.00 -9.50 -11.45
N GLN A 442 24.96 -8.67 -11.28
CA GLN A 442 24.63 -8.04 -9.99
C GLN A 442 24.31 -9.03 -8.86
N LEU A 443 23.84 -10.23 -9.21
CA LEU A 443 23.49 -11.26 -8.22
C LEU A 443 24.65 -12.22 -7.92
N THR A 444 25.66 -12.29 -8.79
CA THR A 444 26.78 -13.22 -8.63
C THR A 444 28.12 -12.55 -8.33
N GLU A 445 28.28 -11.26 -8.64
CA GLU A 445 29.51 -10.50 -8.42
C GLU A 445 29.38 -9.65 -7.15
N SER A 446 30.41 -9.66 -6.30
CA SER A 446 30.42 -8.92 -5.03
C SER A 446 30.92 -7.48 -5.15
N GLU A 447 31.54 -7.11 -6.27
CA GLU A 447 32.13 -5.79 -6.50
C GLU A 447 31.81 -5.30 -7.92
N GLU A 448 31.76 -3.98 -8.12
CA GLU A 448 31.60 -3.39 -9.44
C GLU A 448 32.83 -3.68 -10.32
N THR A 449 32.65 -4.52 -11.33
CA THR A 449 33.69 -4.82 -12.33
C THR A 449 33.67 -3.81 -13.48
N GLU A 450 34.79 -3.65 -14.19
CA GLU A 450 34.83 -2.79 -15.39
C GLU A 450 33.88 -3.32 -16.48
N ALA A 451 33.73 -4.65 -16.57
CA ALA A 451 32.76 -5.30 -17.45
C ALA A 451 31.31 -4.88 -17.14
N LEU A 452 30.96 -4.72 -15.84
CA LEU A 452 29.66 -4.22 -15.43
C LEU A 452 29.41 -2.79 -15.95
N LYS A 453 30.43 -1.92 -15.87
CA LYS A 453 30.34 -0.54 -16.37
C LYS A 453 30.20 -0.50 -17.89
N GLU A 454 30.97 -1.31 -18.61
CA GLU A 454 30.86 -1.43 -20.07
C GLU A 454 29.44 -1.86 -20.47
N LEU A 455 28.88 -2.85 -19.77
CA LEU A 455 27.50 -3.31 -19.99
C LEU A 455 26.47 -2.20 -19.75
N PHE A 456 26.63 -1.38 -18.70
CA PHE A 456 25.76 -0.22 -18.45
C PHE A 456 25.84 0.82 -19.58
N LEU A 457 27.03 1.12 -20.08
CA LEU A 457 27.22 2.04 -21.20
C LEU A 457 26.57 1.51 -22.48
N GLU A 458 26.71 0.21 -22.75
CA GLU A 458 26.11 -0.45 -23.90
C GLU A 458 24.58 -0.42 -23.83
N LEU A 459 24.00 -0.74 -22.67
CA LEU A 459 22.55 -0.64 -22.42
C LEU A 459 22.02 0.76 -22.67
N ASN A 460 22.72 1.80 -22.20
CA ASN A 460 22.34 3.18 -22.45
C ASN A 460 22.40 3.55 -23.94
N SER A 461 23.45 3.09 -24.64
CA SER A 461 23.58 3.25 -26.09
C SER A 461 22.42 2.59 -26.85
N LEU A 462 22.05 1.35 -26.50
CA LEU A 462 20.93 0.63 -27.10
C LEU A 462 19.59 1.31 -26.84
N ARG A 463 19.36 1.86 -25.64
CA ARG A 463 18.15 2.64 -25.33
C ARG A 463 18.02 3.85 -26.27
N ILE A 464 19.11 4.57 -26.52
CA ILE A 464 19.13 5.71 -27.45
C ILE A 464 18.88 5.25 -28.89
N LYS A 465 19.56 4.18 -29.34
CA LYS A 465 19.38 3.61 -30.69
C LYS A 465 17.94 3.15 -30.92
N ARG A 466 17.39 2.35 -30.01
CA ARG A 466 15.99 1.88 -30.05
C ARG A 466 15.03 3.06 -30.16
N ARG A 467 15.20 4.07 -29.29
CA ARG A 467 14.34 5.25 -29.27
C ARG A 467 14.40 6.05 -30.57
N THR A 468 15.58 6.16 -31.16
CA THR A 468 15.77 6.81 -32.46
C THR A 468 14.98 6.09 -33.56
N VAL A 469 15.03 4.76 -33.59
CA VAL A 469 14.29 3.95 -34.57
C VAL A 469 12.77 4.03 -34.37
N GLU A 470 12.30 4.04 -33.11
CA GLU A 470 10.88 4.29 -32.81
C GLU A 470 10.41 5.62 -33.42
N PHE A 471 11.17 6.71 -33.23
CA PHE A 471 10.82 8.00 -33.82
C PHE A 471 10.81 7.97 -35.37
N LEU A 472 11.77 7.29 -36.00
CA LEU A 472 11.80 7.14 -37.46
C LEU A 472 10.60 6.34 -37.98
N LEU A 473 10.21 5.27 -37.30
CA LEU A 473 9.01 4.50 -37.67
C LEU A 473 7.72 5.32 -37.54
N ALA A 474 7.65 6.21 -36.56
CA ALA A 474 6.49 7.10 -36.38
C ALA A 474 6.38 8.16 -37.48
N THR A 475 7.50 8.59 -38.08
CA THR A 475 7.53 9.63 -39.12
C THR A 475 7.42 9.08 -40.55
N LEU A 476 7.78 7.82 -40.79
CA LEU A 476 7.67 7.13 -42.09
C LEU A 476 6.23 6.72 -42.45
N LYS A 477 5.27 7.62 -42.24
CA LYS A 477 3.87 7.44 -42.66
C LYS A 477 3.72 7.28 -44.16
#